data_AF-A0A4R5PRM5-F1
#
_entry.id   AF-A0A4R5PRM5-F1
#
_cell.length_a   1.000
_cell.length_b   1.000
_cell.length_c   1.000
_cell.angle_alpha   90.00
_cell.angle_beta   90.00
_cell.angle_gamma   90.00
#
_symmetry.space_group_name_H-M   'P 1'
#
loop_
_entity.id
_entity.type
_entity.pdbx_description
1 polymer ?
#
loop_
_entity_poly.entity_id
_entity_poly.type
_entity_poly.pdbx_seq_one_letter_code
_entity_poly.pdbx_strand_id
1 'polypeptide(L)' 'GTVVTSATTDSSGNYSLSAAPGTYTVKFVTPMGYSLSPQDRGSDDTLDSDASPTTGVTTAITLTSGQ' A
#
# COMPACT_ATOMS: atom_id res chain seq x y z
N GLY A 1 -2.46 13.62 5.21
CA GLY A 1 -2.63 13.84 3.77
C GLY A 1 -4.10 13.77 3.41
N THR A 2 -4.47 14.21 2.20
CA THR A 2 -5.82 14.08 1.65
C THR A 2 -5.94 12.76 0.90
N VAL A 3 -7.05 12.04 1.04
CA VAL A 3 -7.30 10.81 0.26
C VAL A 3 -7.62 11.20 -1.18
N VAL A 4 -6.85 10.66 -2.12
CA VAL A 4 -7.02 10.90 -3.56
C VAL A 4 -8.00 9.89 -4.16
N THR A 5 -7.89 8.63 -3.75
CA THR A 5 -8.77 7.52 -4.16
C THR A 5 -8.68 6.39 -3.14
N SER A 6 -9.60 5.42 -3.21
CA SER A 6 -9.63 4.23 -2.37
C SER A 6 -10.20 3.03 -3.12
N ALA A 7 -9.75 1.83 -2.77
CA ALA A 7 -10.29 0.57 -3.25
C ALA A 7 -10.41 -0.42 -2.09
N THR A 8 -11.18 -1.49 -2.31
CA THR A 8 -11.21 -2.65 -1.42
C THR A 8 -10.56 -3.81 -2.17
N THR A 9 -9.77 -4.61 -1.46
CA THR A 9 -9.18 -5.83 -2.04
C THR A 9 -10.26 -6.80 -2.48
N ASP A 10 -10.02 -7.50 -3.58
CA ASP A 10 -10.91 -8.55 -4.09
C ASP A 10 -10.84 -9.83 -3.23
N SER A 11 -11.57 -10.88 -3.63
CA SER A 11 -11.59 -12.17 -2.94
C SER A 11 -10.24 -12.89 -2.90
N SER A 12 -9.30 -12.49 -3.76
CA SER A 12 -7.94 -13.03 -3.83
C SER A 12 -6.93 -12.14 -3.09
N GLY A 13 -7.38 -11.02 -2.51
CA GLY A 13 -6.52 -10.06 -1.80
C GLY A 13 -5.88 -9.00 -2.68
N ASN A 14 -6.18 -8.96 -3.98
CA ASN A 14 -5.59 -7.99 -4.91
C ASN A 14 -6.36 -6.67 -4.90
N TYR A 15 -5.66 -5.57 -5.19
CA TYR A 15 -6.28 -4.27 -5.41
C TYR A 15 -5.56 -3.52 -6.53
N SER A 16 -6.24 -2.53 -7.11
CA SER A 16 -5.67 -1.60 -8.08
C SER A 16 -6.21 -0.21 -7.82
N LEU A 17 -5.36 0.80 -8.02
CA LEU A 17 -5.68 2.21 -7.90
C LEU A 17 -5.17 2.93 -9.14
N SER A 18 -5.91 3.94 -9.60
CA SER A 18 -5.49 4.81 -10.70
C SER A 18 -5.51 6.27 -10.24
N ALA A 19 -4.45 6.99 -10.55
CA ALA A 19 -4.28 8.41 -10.26
C ALA A 19 -3.47 9.07 -11.38
N ALA A 20 -3.50 10.41 -11.43
CA ALA A 20 -2.56 11.15 -12.27
C ALA A 20 -1.10 10.92 -11.80
N PRO A 21 -0.09 11.12 -12.67
CA PRO A 21 1.30 11.05 -12.24
C PRO A 21 1.61 11.96 -11.06
N GLY A 22 2.40 11.48 -10.11
CA GLY A 22 2.69 12.16 -8.86
C GLY A 22 3.30 11.25 -7.81
N THR A 23 3.56 11.80 -6.63
CA THR A 23 4.08 11.04 -5.49
C THR A 23 2.96 10.78 -4.48
N TYR A 24 2.76 9.51 -4.16
CA TYR A 24 1.66 9.04 -3.31
C TYR A 24 2.17 8.16 -2.19
N THR A 25 1.31 7.94 -1.20
CA THR A 25 1.46 6.86 -0.21
C THR A 25 0.15 6.09 -0.20
N VAL A 26 0.21 4.79 0.06
CA VAL A 26 -0.98 3.95 0.23
C VAL A 26 -1.15 3.69 1.73
N LYS A 27 -2.40 3.81 2.21
CA LYS A 27 -2.76 3.44 3.58
C LYS A 27 -3.67 2.23 3.57
N PHE A 28 -3.22 1.17 4.24
CA PHE A 28 -4.03 -0.01 4.50
C PHE A 28 -4.86 0.16 5.76
N VAL A 29 -6.13 -0.25 5.71
CA VAL A 29 -7.01 -0.31 6.88
C VAL A 29 -6.97 -1.73 7.41
N THR A 30 -6.34 -1.92 8.58
CA THR A 30 -6.20 -3.23 9.21
C THR A 30 -7.55 -3.68 9.79
N PRO A 31 -8.06 -4.87 9.42
CA PRO A 31 -9.26 -5.42 10.03
C PRO A 31 -9.10 -5.65 11.55
N MET A 32 -10.21 -5.59 12.28
CA MET A 32 -10.20 -5.87 13.71
C MET A 32 -9.69 -7.30 13.99
N GLY A 33 -8.78 -7.42 14.96
CA GLY A 33 -8.17 -8.70 15.33
C GLY A 33 -6.93 -9.08 14.52
N TYR A 34 -6.52 -8.26 13.56
CA TYR A 34 -5.30 -8.46 12.77
C TYR A 34 -4.23 -7.42 13.14
N SER A 35 -2.98 -7.81 12.90
CA SER A 35 -1.81 -6.95 12.95
C SER A 35 -1.10 -6.99 11.61
N LEU A 36 -0.48 -5.90 11.21
CA LEU A 36 0.36 -5.86 10.01
C LEU A 36 1.67 -6.63 10.26
N SER A 37 2.18 -7.27 9.21
CA SER A 37 3.50 -7.89 9.21
C SER A 37 4.60 -6.83 9.35
N PRO A 38 5.81 -7.19 9.81
CA PRO A 38 6.92 -6.26 9.81
C PRO A 38 7.25 -5.79 8.39
N GLN A 39 7.54 -4.51 8.25
CA GLN A 39 7.88 -3.87 6.99
C GLN A 39 9.27 -4.30 6.50
N ASP A 40 9.45 -4.37 5.17
CA ASP A 40 10.72 -4.58 4.46
C ASP A 40 11.52 -5.79 4.98
N ARG A 41 10.82 -6.92 5.20
CA ARG A 41 11.41 -8.12 5.79
C ARG A 41 12.03 -9.02 4.73
N GLY A 42 13.36 -9.00 4.68
CA GLY A 42 14.14 -9.86 3.81
C GLY A 42 14.95 -9.00 2.84
N SER A 43 15.20 -9.53 1.65
CA SER A 43 15.92 -8.81 0.57
C SER A 43 15.16 -8.88 -0.77
N ASP A 44 13.94 -9.42 -0.77
CA ASP A 44 13.14 -9.60 -1.97
C ASP A 44 11.86 -8.77 -1.83
N ASP A 45 11.89 -7.59 -2.44
CA ASP A 45 10.80 -6.61 -2.43
C ASP A 45 9.51 -7.14 -3.12
N THR A 46 9.57 -8.28 -3.80
CA THR A 46 8.38 -8.90 -4.42
C THR A 46 7.61 -9.82 -3.48
N LEU A 47 8.20 -10.15 -2.33
CA LEU A 47 7.67 -11.14 -1.37
C LEU A 47 7.41 -10.58 0.03
N ASP A 48 7.82 -9.34 0.31
CA ASP A 48 7.70 -8.72 1.61
C ASP A 48 6.49 -7.76 1.71
N SER A 49 6.51 -6.84 2.68
CA SER A 49 5.41 -5.95 3.00
C SER A 49 5.89 -4.51 3.09
N ASP A 50 5.34 -3.63 2.26
CA ASP A 50 5.69 -2.21 2.26
C ASP A 50 4.99 -1.40 3.38
N ALA A 51 3.92 -1.94 3.96
CA ALA A 51 3.10 -1.19 4.90
C ALA A 51 3.79 -1.08 6.28
N SER A 52 3.94 0.15 6.78
CA SER A 52 4.41 0.39 8.14
C SER A 52 3.51 -0.33 9.16
N PRO A 53 4.06 -1.14 10.09
CA PRO A 53 3.23 -1.96 10.99
C PRO A 53 2.43 -1.13 12.01
N THR A 54 2.84 0.12 12.24
CA THR A 54 2.24 1.03 13.22
C THR A 54 1.22 1.98 12.60
N THR A 55 1.42 2.35 11.32
CA THR A 55 0.57 3.37 10.66
C THR A 55 -0.26 2.82 9.52
N GLY A 56 0.11 1.66 8.97
CA GLY A 56 -0.44 1.08 7.74
C GLY A 56 -0.08 1.85 6.48
N VAL A 57 0.84 2.81 6.56
CA VAL A 57 1.23 3.67 5.43
C VAL A 57 2.52 3.14 4.80
N THR A 58 2.56 3.09 3.47
CA THR A 58 3.76 2.72 2.69
C THR A 58 4.80 3.85 2.66
N THR A 59 5.98 3.54 2.14
CA THR A 59 6.89 4.58 1.64
C THR A 59 6.28 5.32 0.43
N ALA A 60 6.93 6.40 0.00
CA ALA A 60 6.47 7.20 -1.12
C ALA A 60 6.63 6.46 -2.45
N ILE A 61 5.52 6.31 -3.17
CA ILE A 61 5.45 5.68 -4.49
C ILE A 61 5.38 6.81 -5.53
N THR A 62 6.30 6.80 -6.48
CA THR A 62 6.27 7.75 -7.60
C THR A 62 5.58 7.09 -8.79
N LEU A 63 4.40 7.62 -9.14
CA LEU A 63 3.66 7.21 -10.32
C LEU A 63 4.05 8.10 -11.50
N THR A 64 4.59 7.50 -12.55
CA THR A 64 4.94 8.20 -13.79
C THR A 64 3.84 8.05 -14.84
N SER A 65 3.81 8.95 -15.83
CA SER A 65 2.83 8.89 -16.91
C SER A 65 3.00 7.61 -17.73
N GLY A 66 1.95 6.80 -17.82
CA GLY A 66 1.95 5.57 -18.61
C GLY A 66 2.46 4.31 -17.89
N GLN A 67 2.66 4.38 -16.57
CA GLN A 67 2.70 3.20 -15.70
C GLN A 67 1.30 2.61 -15.48
#